data_AF-A0A7S0C4Y3-F1
#
_entry.id   AF-A0A7S0C4Y3-F1
#
_cell.length_a   1.000
_cell.length_b   1.000
_cell.length_c   1.000
_cell.angle_alpha   90.00
_cell.angle_beta   90.00
_cell.angle_gamma   90.00
#
_symmetry.space_group_name_H-M   'P 1'
#
loop_
_entity.id
_entity.type
_entity.pdbx_description
1 polymer ?
#
loop_
_entity_poly.entity_id
_entity_poly.type
_entity_poly.pdbx_seq_one_letter_code
_entity_poly.pdbx_strand_id
1 'polypeptide(L)'
;LRNIGVGESAFVLYPDLRGNEGNLHLQLDGAPFAGNRQYDWIGADESVTTTLTVSRGPKLYQNKPITLWFRSACGDPGSKSSTILANKHTDEGSFLEFVESCPKIELAGKIKRDRAFLINSFSENTDFLRIEVMNPTANIRSIKKQSETGRLLTTKLLYREVDQVHWKE
;
A
#
# COMPACT_ATOMS: atom_id res chain seq x y z
N LEU A 1 -4.49 -20.90 13.63
CA LEU A 1 -3.63 -22.02 14.11
C LEU A 1 -4.54 -23.04 14.75
N ARG A 2 -4.42 -24.34 14.48
CA ARG A 2 -5.25 -25.38 15.10
C ARG A 2 -4.37 -26.45 15.73
N ASN A 3 -4.65 -26.83 16.97
CA ASN A 3 -3.96 -27.92 17.64
C ASN A 3 -4.60 -29.26 17.22
N ILE A 4 -3.90 -30.04 16.40
CA ILE A 4 -4.33 -31.39 15.99
C ILE A 4 -3.67 -32.50 16.84
N GLY A 5 -2.97 -32.12 17.91
CA GLY A 5 -2.28 -33.02 18.82
C GLY A 5 -3.15 -33.50 19.98
N VAL A 6 -2.52 -34.15 20.96
CA VAL A 6 -3.18 -34.67 22.15
C VAL A 6 -2.99 -33.70 23.32
N GLY A 7 -4.10 -33.28 23.93
CA GLY A 7 -4.09 -32.39 25.10
C GLY A 7 -3.72 -30.95 24.79
N GLU A 8 -3.46 -30.19 25.84
CA GLU A 8 -3.05 -28.78 25.75
C GLU A 8 -1.62 -28.65 25.26
N SER A 9 -1.35 -27.65 24.43
CA SER A 9 -0.03 -27.41 23.87
C SER A 9 0.26 -25.94 23.69
N ALA A 10 1.56 -25.61 23.66
CA ALA A 10 2.06 -24.28 23.37
C ALA A 10 2.70 -24.24 21.98
N PHE A 11 2.53 -23.11 21.30
CA PHE A 11 3.04 -22.93 19.94
C PHE A 11 3.65 -21.55 19.74
N VAL A 12 4.61 -21.46 18.82
CA VAL A 12 5.32 -20.23 18.50
C VAL A 12 5.11 -19.87 17.03
N LEU A 13 4.65 -18.64 16.78
CA LEU A 13 4.56 -18.00 15.47
C LEU A 13 5.67 -16.94 15.35
N TYR A 14 6.39 -16.91 14.24
CA TYR A 14 7.40 -15.88 13.99
C TYR A 14 7.59 -15.60 12.50
N PRO A 15 7.90 -14.35 12.11
CA PRO A 15 8.13 -14.00 10.72
C PRO A 15 9.61 -14.18 10.35
N ASP A 16 9.90 -14.66 9.14
CA ASP A 16 11.22 -14.59 8.53
C ASP A 16 11.29 -13.35 7.63
N LEU A 17 11.97 -12.32 8.13
CA LEU A 17 12.16 -11.06 7.42
C LEU A 17 13.51 -10.99 6.69
N ARG A 18 14.29 -12.08 6.67
CA ARG A 18 15.59 -12.09 6.00
C ARG A 18 15.40 -11.83 4.51
N GLY A 19 16.14 -10.86 3.99
CA GLY A 19 16.04 -10.44 2.59
C GLY A 19 14.86 -9.52 2.27
N ASN A 20 14.09 -9.10 3.27
CA ASN A 20 13.11 -8.02 3.10
C ASN A 20 13.77 -6.66 3.40
N GLU A 21 14.28 -6.02 2.35
CA GLU A 21 15.05 -4.76 2.46
C GLU A 21 14.17 -3.50 2.59
N GLY A 22 12.84 -3.66 2.46
CA GLY A 22 11.89 -2.56 2.46
C GLY A 22 11.56 -2.00 3.84
N ASN A 23 12.05 -2.61 4.92
CA ASN A 23 11.71 -2.29 6.31
C ASN A 23 10.19 -2.35 6.57
N LEU A 24 9.55 -3.45 6.18
CA LEU A 24 8.13 -3.68 6.47
C LEU A 24 7.86 -3.67 7.98
N HIS A 25 6.73 -3.08 8.37
CA HIS A 25 6.26 -3.07 9.75
C HIS A 25 5.17 -4.10 9.92
N LEU A 26 5.41 -5.08 10.81
CA LEU A 26 4.45 -6.13 11.11
C LEU A 26 3.83 -5.87 12.47
N GLN A 27 2.51 -6.05 12.56
CA GLN A 27 1.76 -6.03 13.80
C GLN A 27 0.88 -7.27 13.90
N LEU A 28 0.86 -7.88 15.07
CA LEU A 28 0.04 -9.06 15.37
C LEU A 28 -0.90 -8.70 16.51
N ASP A 29 -2.20 -8.75 16.25
CA ASP A 29 -3.26 -8.30 17.16
C ASP A 29 -3.03 -6.86 17.67
N GLY A 30 -2.60 -5.98 16.76
CA GLY A 30 -2.33 -4.56 17.04
C GLY A 30 -0.99 -4.28 17.72
N ALA A 31 -0.25 -5.29 18.17
CA ALA A 31 1.06 -5.12 18.80
C ALA A 31 2.22 -5.33 17.81
N PRO A 32 3.37 -4.65 17.96
CA PRO A 32 4.54 -4.88 17.11
C PRO A 32 4.96 -6.36 17.06
N PHE A 33 5.26 -6.86 15.86
CA PHE A 33 5.58 -8.26 15.60
C PHE A 33 6.92 -8.40 14.88
N ALA A 34 8.01 -8.21 15.63
CA ALA A 34 9.38 -8.30 15.12
C ALA A 34 10.09 -9.61 15.53
N GLY A 35 9.39 -10.54 16.17
CA GLY A 35 10.00 -11.75 16.73
C GLY A 35 8.96 -12.84 17.02
N ASN A 36 9.19 -13.61 18.07
CA ASN A 36 8.35 -14.75 18.43
C ASN A 36 7.08 -14.30 19.15
N ARG A 37 5.93 -14.84 18.74
CA ARG A 37 4.69 -14.84 19.50
C ARG A 37 4.40 -16.25 19.96
N GLN A 38 4.34 -16.45 21.28
CA GLN A 38 3.91 -17.71 21.87
C GLN A 38 2.41 -17.68 22.17
N TYR A 39 1.74 -18.80 21.95
CA TYR A 39 0.37 -19.07 22.33
C TYR A 39 0.39 -20.31 23.22
N ASP A 40 -0.09 -20.16 24.44
CA ASP A 40 -0.08 -21.22 25.45
C ASP A 40 -1.47 -21.81 25.65
N TRP A 41 -1.52 -23.00 26.23
CA TRP A 41 -2.75 -23.66 26.68
C TRP A 41 -3.80 -23.82 25.57
N ILE A 42 -3.37 -24.08 24.33
CA ILE A 42 -4.30 -24.38 23.23
C ILE A 42 -4.76 -25.83 23.39
N GLY A 43 -6.03 -26.03 23.69
CA GLY A 43 -6.63 -27.36 23.86
C GLY A 43 -6.59 -28.20 22.58
N ALA A 44 -6.80 -29.51 22.71
CA ALA A 44 -6.93 -30.40 21.55
C ALA A 44 -8.10 -29.96 20.67
N ASP A 45 -7.89 -29.95 19.35
CA ASP A 45 -8.82 -29.45 18.33
C ASP A 45 -9.18 -27.95 18.41
N GLU A 46 -8.64 -27.22 19.38
CA GLU A 46 -8.87 -25.78 19.50
C GLU A 46 -8.09 -25.01 18.43
N SER A 47 -8.66 -23.87 18.01
CA SER A 47 -8.03 -22.97 17.06
C SER A 47 -7.87 -21.55 17.61
N VAL A 48 -6.69 -20.98 17.41
CA VAL A 48 -6.40 -19.57 17.67
C VAL A 48 -6.42 -18.79 16.36
N THR A 49 -7.17 -17.69 16.38
CA THR A 49 -7.25 -16.70 15.29
C THR A 49 -6.52 -15.44 15.72
N THR A 50 -5.66 -14.92 14.84
CA THR A 50 -4.87 -13.72 15.07
C THR A 50 -4.90 -12.87 13.81
N THR A 51 -4.81 -11.55 13.98
CA THR A 51 -4.79 -10.59 12.86
C THR A 51 -3.37 -10.10 12.64
N LEU A 52 -2.78 -10.45 11.50
CA LEU A 52 -1.49 -9.92 11.06
C LEU A 52 -1.71 -8.73 10.12
N THR A 53 -1.27 -7.55 10.56
CA THR A 53 -1.22 -6.34 9.73
C THR A 53 0.20 -6.13 9.22
N VAL A 54 0.36 -5.96 7.91
CA VAL A 54 1.64 -5.63 7.28
C VAL A 54 1.55 -4.24 6.68
N SER A 55 2.37 -3.33 7.18
CA SER A 55 2.46 -1.96 6.68
C SER A 55 3.75 -1.74 5.89
N ARG A 56 3.63 -0.89 4.86
CA ARG A 56 4.74 -0.53 3.99
C ARG A 56 5.83 0.19 4.80
N GLY A 57 7.08 -0.19 4.57
CA GLY A 57 8.23 0.60 5.01
C GLY A 57 8.54 1.76 4.06
N PRO A 58 9.55 2.59 4.36
CA PRO A 58 9.81 3.82 3.61
C PRO A 58 10.28 3.59 2.16
N LYS A 59 10.92 2.46 1.85
CA LYS A 59 11.76 2.33 0.65
C LYS A 59 11.04 1.79 -0.59
N LEU A 60 10.27 0.71 -0.45
CA LEU A 60 9.79 -0.08 -1.59
C LEU A 60 8.29 -0.24 -1.56
N TYR A 61 7.66 -0.14 -2.74
CA TYR A 61 6.25 -0.51 -2.94
C TYR A 61 6.08 -2.00 -3.27
N GLN A 62 7.11 -2.67 -3.77
CA GLN A 62 7.11 -4.10 -4.01
C GLN A 62 8.20 -4.74 -3.15
N ASN A 63 7.82 -5.74 -2.36
CA ASN A 63 8.69 -6.44 -1.44
C ASN A 63 8.62 -7.95 -1.68
N LYS A 64 9.68 -8.66 -1.31
CA LYS A 64 9.66 -10.12 -1.28
C LYS A 64 8.56 -10.62 -0.30
N PRO A 65 7.95 -11.78 -0.57
CA PRO A 65 7.03 -12.41 0.38
C PRO A 65 7.66 -12.62 1.75
N ILE A 66 6.83 -12.68 2.77
CA ILE A 66 7.26 -13.01 4.14
C ILE A 66 6.91 -14.47 4.40
N THR A 67 7.87 -15.27 4.85
CA THR A 67 7.58 -16.62 5.34
C THR A 67 7.19 -16.53 6.81
N LEU A 68 5.97 -16.95 7.16
CA LEU A 68 5.56 -17.13 8.54
C LEU A 68 5.88 -18.57 8.94
N TRP A 69 6.64 -18.72 10.01
CA TRP A 69 6.96 -20.01 10.59
C TRP A 69 6.10 -20.28 11.81
N PHE A 70 5.71 -21.54 11.94
CA PHE A 70 4.96 -22.04 13.07
C PHE A 70 5.61 -23.32 13.59
N ARG A 71 5.75 -23.44 14.91
CA ARG A 71 6.26 -24.65 15.54
C ARG A 71 5.63 -24.88 16.91
N SER A 72 5.65 -26.13 17.37
CA SER A 72 5.38 -26.43 18.78
C SER A 72 6.47 -25.81 19.66
N ALA A 73 6.07 -25.27 20.81
CA ALA A 73 7.01 -24.77 21.82
C ALA A 73 7.62 -25.92 22.65
N CYS A 74 6.93 -27.06 22.72
CA CYS A 74 7.33 -28.22 23.53
C CYS A 74 8.08 -29.29 22.74
N GLY A 75 8.04 -29.23 21.40
CA GLY A 75 8.62 -30.25 20.51
C GLY A 75 10.06 -29.99 20.09
N ASP A 76 10.59 -30.91 19.27
CA ASP A 76 11.88 -30.74 18.61
C ASP A 76 11.90 -29.44 17.78
N PRO A 77 12.87 -28.53 17.99
CA PRO A 77 12.99 -27.29 17.22
C PRO A 77 13.07 -27.49 15.69
N GLY A 78 13.35 -28.71 15.21
CA GLY A 78 13.32 -29.06 13.79
C GLY A 78 11.90 -29.21 13.20
N SER A 79 10.89 -29.51 14.02
CA SER A 79 9.50 -29.70 13.57
C SER A 79 8.78 -28.35 13.43
N LYS A 80 8.83 -27.81 12.23
CA LYS A 80 8.24 -26.50 11.88
C LYS A 80 7.41 -26.61 10.60
N SER A 81 6.31 -25.87 10.59
CA SER A 81 5.49 -25.61 9.40
C SER A 81 5.67 -24.16 8.98
N SER A 82 5.37 -23.85 7.72
CA SER A 82 5.41 -22.47 7.24
C SER A 82 4.30 -22.18 6.25
N THR A 83 4.02 -20.89 6.12
CA THR A 83 3.17 -20.35 5.06
C THR A 83 3.80 -19.08 4.50
N ILE A 84 3.52 -18.79 3.23
CA ILE A 84 4.05 -17.63 2.53
C ILE A 84 2.97 -16.55 2.51
N LEU A 85 3.32 -15.36 3.00
CA LEU A 85 2.48 -14.18 2.96
C LEU A 85 2.85 -13.32 1.74
N ALA A 86 1.93 -13.29 0.78
CA ALA A 86 1.97 -12.47 -0.42
C ALA A 86 0.54 -12.00 -0.75
N ASN A 87 0.41 -10.85 -1.43
CA ASN A 87 -0.89 -10.34 -1.90
C ASN A 87 -0.97 -10.24 -3.43
N LYS A 88 0.12 -10.56 -4.14
CA LYS A 88 0.19 -10.59 -5.59
C LYS A 88 0.95 -11.83 -6.05
N HIS A 89 0.38 -12.51 -7.05
CA HIS A 89 0.96 -13.69 -7.69
C HIS A 89 1.01 -13.47 -9.19
N THR A 90 2.19 -13.63 -9.78
CA THR A 90 2.44 -13.54 -11.23
C THR A 90 3.30 -14.72 -11.67
N ASP A 91 3.52 -14.86 -12.98
CA ASP A 91 4.40 -15.90 -13.54
C ASP A 91 5.86 -15.74 -13.06
N GLU A 92 6.26 -14.51 -12.70
CA GLU A 92 7.59 -14.18 -12.18
C GLU A 92 7.74 -14.48 -10.68
N GLY A 93 6.64 -14.74 -9.98
CA GLY A 93 6.64 -15.10 -8.56
C GLY A 93 5.56 -14.41 -7.73
N SER A 94 5.73 -14.50 -6.41
CA SER A 94 4.80 -13.90 -5.44
C SER A 94 5.45 -12.69 -4.78
N PHE A 95 4.65 -11.67 -4.45
CA PHE A 95 5.13 -10.41 -3.87
C PHE A 95 4.18 -9.84 -2.84
N LEU A 96 4.71 -8.96 -2.00
CA LEU A 96 3.95 -7.99 -1.21
C LEU A 96 4.01 -6.64 -1.93
N GLU A 97 2.93 -6.30 -2.65
CA GLU A 97 2.79 -5.05 -3.39
C GLU A 97 1.86 -4.08 -2.65
N PHE A 98 2.34 -2.86 -2.45
CA PHE A 98 1.62 -1.75 -1.87
C PHE A 98 1.27 -0.75 -2.96
N VAL A 99 0.10 -0.14 -2.82
CA VAL A 99 -0.32 0.94 -3.73
C VAL A 99 0.64 2.11 -3.60
N GLU A 100 1.28 2.48 -4.71
CA GLU A 100 2.11 3.67 -4.78
C GLU A 100 1.26 4.93 -4.63
N SER A 101 1.63 5.85 -3.73
CA SER A 101 0.89 7.10 -3.57
C SER A 101 0.85 7.85 -4.90
N CYS A 102 -0.32 8.35 -5.28
CA CYS A 102 -0.42 9.23 -6.44
C CYS A 102 0.43 10.48 -6.18
N PRO A 103 1.26 10.90 -7.15
CA PRO A 103 2.02 12.12 -7.00
C PRO A 103 1.06 13.29 -6.83
N LYS A 104 1.36 14.16 -5.87
CA LYS A 104 0.55 15.33 -5.58
C LYS A 104 0.58 16.28 -6.77
N ILE A 105 -0.59 16.57 -7.32
CA ILE A 105 -0.76 17.61 -8.33
C ILE A 105 -0.91 18.94 -7.59
N GLU A 106 -0.05 19.90 -7.90
CA GLU A 106 -0.15 21.26 -7.38
C GLU A 106 -0.22 22.25 -8.53
N LEU A 107 -0.96 23.34 -8.32
CA LEU A 107 -0.94 24.49 -9.23
C LEU A 107 0.47 25.09 -9.22
N ALA A 108 0.98 25.44 -10.40
CA ALA A 108 2.31 26.02 -10.58
C ALA A 108 2.24 27.52 -10.88
N GLY A 109 3.36 28.23 -10.71
CA GLY A 109 3.49 29.64 -11.05
C GLY A 109 2.60 30.56 -10.21
N LYS A 110 2.18 31.70 -10.79
CA LYS A 110 1.34 32.71 -10.11
C LYS A 110 0.00 32.12 -9.62
N ILE A 111 -0.48 31.06 -10.28
CA ILE A 111 -1.73 30.36 -9.97
C ILE A 111 -1.67 29.65 -8.60
N LYS A 112 -0.47 29.28 -8.13
CA LYS A 112 -0.30 28.70 -6.78
C LYS A 112 -0.67 29.66 -5.66
N ARG A 113 -0.45 30.97 -5.83
CA ARG A 113 -0.74 32.00 -4.83
C ARG A 113 -2.25 32.26 -4.74
N ASP A 114 -2.86 32.42 -5.90
CA ASP A 114 -4.23 32.95 -5.98
C ASP A 114 -5.28 31.83 -5.89
N ARG A 115 -4.87 30.55 -6.00
CA ARG A 115 -5.74 29.34 -6.03
C ARG A 115 -6.87 29.40 -7.08
N ALA A 116 -6.80 30.39 -7.95
CA ALA A 116 -7.71 30.71 -9.02
C ALA A 116 -6.90 31.49 -10.07
N PHE A 117 -7.38 31.50 -11.31
CA PHE A 117 -6.91 32.41 -12.34
C PHE A 117 -8.12 33.11 -12.93
N LEU A 118 -7.98 34.41 -13.18
CA LEU A 118 -9.02 35.26 -13.75
C LEU A 118 -8.63 35.49 -15.20
N ILE A 119 -9.49 35.07 -16.12
CA ILE A 119 -9.28 35.29 -17.55
C ILE A 119 -10.13 36.47 -17.93
N ASN A 120 -9.47 37.57 -18.29
CA ASN A 120 -10.14 38.69 -18.91
C ASN A 120 -10.19 38.38 -20.42
N SER A 121 -11.39 38.24 -20.98
CA SER A 121 -11.66 37.69 -22.32
C SER A 121 -11.30 38.64 -23.47
N PHE A 122 -10.13 39.27 -23.43
CA PHE A 122 -9.54 40.05 -24.53
C PHE A 122 -8.26 39.39 -25.05
N SER A 123 -8.28 38.08 -25.29
CA SER A 123 -7.24 37.42 -26.06
C SER A 123 -7.66 37.36 -27.53
N GLU A 124 -6.76 37.73 -28.45
CA GLU A 124 -6.97 37.70 -29.90
C GLU A 124 -7.28 36.30 -30.46
N ASN A 125 -7.18 35.26 -29.62
CA ASN A 125 -7.52 33.89 -29.92
C ASN A 125 -8.53 33.41 -28.86
N THR A 126 -9.82 33.44 -29.19
CA THR A 126 -10.95 33.15 -28.29
C THR A 126 -11.21 31.66 -28.08
N ASP A 127 -10.61 30.82 -28.92
CA ASP A 127 -11.11 29.45 -29.08
C ASP A 127 -10.42 28.44 -28.14
N PHE A 128 -9.23 28.77 -27.63
CA PHE A 128 -8.48 27.85 -26.77
C PHE A 128 -7.71 28.58 -25.66
N LEU A 129 -8.11 28.32 -24.43
CA LEU A 129 -7.32 28.61 -23.25
C LEU A 129 -6.34 27.45 -22.99
N ARG A 130 -5.04 27.69 -23.14
CA ARG A 130 -4.01 26.70 -22.78
C ARG A 130 -3.72 26.75 -21.28
N ILE A 131 -4.10 25.69 -20.57
CA ILE A 131 -3.70 25.46 -19.18
C ILE A 131 -2.70 24.31 -19.14
N GLU A 132 -1.57 24.55 -18.51
CA GLU A 132 -0.52 23.55 -18.33
C GLU A 132 -0.48 23.10 -16.88
N VAL A 133 -0.88 21.85 -16.63
CA VAL A 133 -0.79 21.20 -15.32
C VAL A 133 0.54 20.46 -15.27
N MET A 134 1.46 20.95 -14.45
CA MET A 134 2.75 20.29 -14.24
C MET A 134 2.73 19.50 -12.93
N ASN A 135 3.23 18.27 -13.00
CA ASN A 135 3.57 17.50 -11.81
C ASN A 135 5.07 17.71 -11.51
N PRO A 136 5.44 18.48 -10.47
CA PRO A 136 6.81 18.89 -10.23
C PRO A 136 7.74 17.73 -9.81
N THR A 137 7.17 16.58 -9.43
CA THR A 137 7.93 15.36 -9.07
C THR A 137 7.88 14.28 -10.14
N ALA A 138 7.12 14.48 -11.23
CA ALA A 138 7.06 13.53 -12.32
C ALA A 138 8.29 13.66 -13.22
N ASN A 139 9.17 12.67 -13.15
CA ASN A 139 9.97 12.30 -14.31
C ASN A 139 8.97 11.92 -15.43
N ILE A 140 9.10 12.45 -16.66
CA ILE A 140 8.11 12.32 -17.76
C ILE A 140 7.68 10.85 -18.02
N ARG A 141 8.56 9.89 -17.72
CA ARG A 141 8.26 8.45 -17.78
C ARG A 141 7.14 7.98 -16.82
N SER A 142 6.97 8.64 -15.67
CA SER A 142 5.98 8.26 -14.63
C SER A 142 4.53 8.58 -15.03
N ILE A 143 4.29 9.65 -15.77
CA ILE A 143 2.95 10.04 -16.23
C ILE A 143 2.44 9.07 -17.30
N LYS A 144 3.30 8.70 -18.26
CA LYS A 144 2.96 7.67 -19.27
C LYS A 144 2.62 6.33 -18.62
N LYS A 145 3.41 5.92 -17.63
CA LYS A 145 3.15 4.69 -16.86
C LYS A 145 1.84 4.76 -16.06
N GLN A 146 1.45 5.94 -15.57
CA GLN A 146 0.17 6.14 -14.86
C GLN A 146 -1.05 6.12 -15.79
N SER A 147 -0.93 6.62 -17.02
CA SER A 147 -1.97 6.45 -18.05
C SER A 147 -2.09 4.99 -18.51
N GLU A 148 -0.97 4.29 -18.69
CA GLU A 148 -0.92 2.89 -19.12
C GLU A 148 -1.45 1.92 -18.05
N THR A 149 -1.28 2.24 -16.76
CA THR A 149 -1.80 1.43 -15.64
C THR A 149 -3.27 1.69 -15.32
N GLY A 150 -3.95 2.58 -16.06
CA GLY A 150 -5.35 2.94 -15.81
C GLY A 150 -5.57 3.74 -14.52
N ARG A 151 -4.51 4.22 -13.87
CA ARG A 151 -4.59 4.93 -12.59
C ARG A 151 -5.00 6.40 -12.73
N LEU A 152 -4.70 7.00 -13.88
CA LEU A 152 -5.19 8.33 -14.26
C LEU A 152 -6.32 8.18 -15.27
N LEU A 153 -7.58 8.19 -14.78
CA LEU A 153 -8.77 8.01 -15.63
C LEU A 153 -9.18 9.31 -16.33
N THR A 154 -9.08 10.46 -15.66
CA THR A 154 -9.42 11.77 -16.23
C THR A 154 -8.80 12.91 -15.40
N THR A 155 -8.49 14.02 -16.07
CA THR A 155 -8.21 15.31 -15.43
C THR A 155 -9.30 16.26 -15.89
N LYS A 156 -10.26 16.58 -15.03
CA LYS A 156 -11.32 17.56 -15.34
C LYS A 156 -10.95 18.91 -14.75
N LEU A 157 -10.96 19.93 -15.59
CA LEU A 157 -10.92 21.31 -15.16
C LEU A 157 -12.34 21.87 -15.23
N LEU A 158 -12.91 22.19 -14.07
CA LEU A 158 -14.20 22.84 -13.98
C LEU A 158 -13.97 24.35 -13.81
N TYR A 159 -14.65 25.16 -14.61
CA TYR A 159 -14.70 26.61 -14.43
C TYR A 159 -16.15 27.04 -14.24
N ARG A 160 -16.34 28.15 -13.54
CA ARG A 160 -17.64 28.81 -13.37
C ARG A 160 -17.49 30.28 -13.71
N GLU A 161 -18.57 30.87 -14.20
CA GLU A 161 -18.62 32.33 -14.32
C GLU A 161 -18.66 32.97 -12.92
N VAL A 162 -18.18 34.21 -12.85
CA VAL A 162 -18.31 35.03 -11.65
C VAL A 162 -19.80 35.11 -11.31
N ASP A 163 -20.12 34.95 -10.02
CA ASP A 163 -21.49 34.94 -9.46
C ASP A 163 -22.34 33.68 -9.68
N GLN A 164 -21.83 32.64 -10.34
CA GLN A 164 -22.52 31.34 -10.37
C GLN A 164 -22.18 30.48 -9.14
N VAL A 165 -23.21 29.94 -8.49
CA VAL A 165 -23.05 29.07 -7.29
C VAL A 165 -22.91 27.59 -7.68
N HIS A 166 -23.39 27.22 -8.87
CA HIS A 166 -23.38 25.86 -9.37
C HIS A 166 -22.23 25.64 -10.36
N TRP A 167 -21.51 24.54 -10.16
CA TRP A 167 -20.50 24.08 -11.12
C TRP A 167 -21.22 23.40 -12.28
N LYS A 168 -20.92 23.79 -13.52
CA LYS A 168 -21.35 23.05 -14.72
C LYS A 168 -20.38 21.90 -14.93
N GLU A 169 -20.89 20.67 -14.85
CA GLU A 169 -20.15 19.45 -15.21
C GLU A 169 -20.04 19.24 -16.72
#